data_AF-A0A965CCG6-F1
#
_entry.id   AF-A0A965CCG6-F1
#
_cell.length_a   1.000
_cell.length_b   1.000
_cell.length_c   1.000
_cell.angle_alpha   90.00
_cell.angle_beta   90.00
_cell.angle_gamma   90.00
#
_symmetry.space_group_name_H-M   'P 1'
#
loop_
_entity.id
_entity.type
_entity.pdbx_description
1 polymer ?
#
loop_
_entity_poly.entity_id
_entity_poly.type
_entity_poly.pdbx_seq_one_letter_code
_entity_poly.pdbx_strand_id
1 'polypeptide(L)'
;MPIDVATPVYEGPFDLLLHLILREEVDIHEVSLSTIVDAYLVELSRMTELDLEIATEFLLIAATLVELKARRLLPGKESVDLDDELALWEERDLLLARLLECKTFKDVARMLAGFVDEADRVYARTAGPDESFADVMPDLMEGVTVARLERAFVSAISPKPVPSISLFHVSPIRFTVAEAVEEMMDELPRIGRTSFRALTSDLIERLEIVVRFLAILEMYKQGWIEIEQADRFGDISVVWTGEGPEVEGSVLVDDYDG
;
A
#
# COMPACT_ATOMS: atom_id res chain seq x y z
N MET A 1 8.72 -5.79 -21.24
CA MET A 1 9.29 -6.91 -20.47
C MET A 1 9.02 -6.60 -19.02
N PRO A 2 8.33 -7.46 -18.26
CA PRO A 2 8.33 -7.30 -16.81
C PRO A 2 9.78 -7.52 -16.36
N ILE A 3 10.31 -6.58 -15.60
CA ILE A 3 11.66 -6.67 -15.05
C ILE A 3 11.50 -7.42 -13.73
N ASP A 4 12.05 -8.63 -13.66
CA ASP A 4 12.17 -9.36 -12.41
C ASP A 4 13.08 -8.55 -11.48
N VAL A 5 12.52 -8.05 -10.38
CA VAL A 5 13.26 -7.27 -9.38
C VAL A 5 13.86 -8.25 -8.37
N ALA A 6 14.96 -8.88 -8.78
CA ALA A 6 15.81 -9.64 -7.88
C ALA A 6 17.00 -8.75 -7.49
N THR A 7 17.11 -8.38 -6.22
CA THR A 7 18.48 -8.23 -5.67
C THR A 7 19.15 -9.59 -5.79
N PRO A 8 20.50 -9.71 -5.84
CA PRO A 8 21.16 -11.00 -6.01
C PRO A 8 20.80 -12.08 -4.95
N VAL A 9 19.99 -11.76 -3.93
CA VAL A 9 19.51 -12.67 -2.89
C VAL A 9 18.00 -12.56 -2.55
N TYR A 10 17.31 -11.42 -2.77
CA TYR A 10 15.92 -11.21 -2.30
C TYR A 10 14.98 -10.56 -3.32
N GLU A 11 13.70 -10.95 -3.28
CA GLU A 11 12.59 -10.38 -4.07
C GLU A 11 11.88 -9.25 -3.29
N GLY A 12 12.63 -8.22 -2.89
CA GLY A 12 12.11 -7.02 -2.22
C GLY A 12 12.27 -6.99 -0.68
N PRO A 13 11.84 -5.88 -0.02
CA PRO A 13 12.12 -5.63 1.39
C PRO A 13 11.33 -6.53 2.35
N PHE A 14 10.09 -6.90 2.00
CA PHE A 14 9.30 -7.85 2.79
C PHE A 14 9.89 -9.26 2.78
N ASP A 15 10.50 -9.66 1.67
CA ASP A 15 11.17 -10.95 1.57
C ASP A 15 12.42 -11.01 2.47
N LEU A 16 13.20 -9.93 2.49
CA LEU A 16 14.30 -9.77 3.44
C LEU A 16 13.80 -9.84 4.90
N LEU A 17 12.73 -9.13 5.23
CA LEU A 17 12.15 -9.17 6.58
C LEU A 17 11.68 -10.57 6.97
N LEU A 18 11.00 -11.26 6.06
CA LEU A 18 10.56 -12.64 6.29
C LEU A 18 11.76 -13.57 6.49
N HIS A 19 12.83 -13.41 5.71
CA HIS A 19 14.05 -14.17 5.87
C HIS A 19 14.70 -13.93 7.24
N LEU A 20 14.80 -12.67 7.67
CA LEU A 20 15.37 -12.32 8.97
C LEU A 20 14.55 -12.91 10.13
N ILE A 21 13.22 -12.81 10.07
CA ILE A 21 12.33 -13.38 11.09
C ILE A 21 12.46 -14.91 11.17
N LEU A 22 12.46 -15.59 10.01
CA LEU A 22 12.61 -17.04 9.97
C LEU A 22 13.98 -17.51 10.47
N ARG A 23 15.04 -16.71 10.28
CA ARG A 23 16.40 -17.01 10.75
C ARG A 23 16.53 -16.92 12.27
N GLU A 24 15.76 -16.04 12.91
CA GLU A 24 15.75 -15.89 14.37
C GLU A 24 15.11 -17.11 15.08
N GLU A 25 14.48 -18.05 14.35
CA GLU A 25 13.76 -19.23 14.88
C GLU A 25 12.64 -18.89 15.89
N VAL A 26 12.16 -17.64 15.90
CA VAL A 26 11.08 -17.17 16.77
C VAL A 26 9.77 -17.14 15.98
N ASP A 27 8.65 -17.47 16.64
CA ASP A 27 7.32 -17.35 16.03
C ASP A 27 7.10 -15.90 15.58
N ILE A 28 6.47 -15.69 14.43
CA ILE A 28 6.29 -14.35 13.81
C ILE A 28 5.63 -13.38 14.79
N HIS A 29 4.81 -13.92 15.71
CA HIS A 29 4.08 -13.19 16.75
C HIS A 29 4.92 -12.82 17.99
N GLU A 30 6.10 -13.43 18.18
CA GLU A 30 6.94 -13.28 19.38
C GLU A 30 8.23 -12.48 19.13
N VAL A 31 8.49 -12.05 17.89
CA VAL A 31 9.75 -11.41 17.54
C VAL A 31 9.87 -9.99 18.13
N SER A 32 11.01 -9.69 18.74
CA SER A 32 11.36 -8.32 19.14
C SER A 32 11.61 -7.47 17.91
N LEU A 33 10.67 -6.55 17.61
CA LEU A 33 10.77 -5.57 16.53
C LEU A 33 12.14 -4.87 16.47
N SER A 34 12.70 -4.50 17.63
CA SER A 34 14.00 -3.82 17.71
C SER A 34 15.14 -4.65 17.11
N THR A 35 15.11 -5.98 17.29
CA THR A 35 16.14 -6.89 16.77
C THR A 35 16.02 -7.03 15.26
N ILE A 36 14.79 -7.13 14.73
CA ILE A 36 14.53 -7.19 13.29
C ILE A 36 15.00 -5.90 12.62
N VAL A 37 14.70 -4.74 13.20
CA VAL A 37 15.09 -3.43 12.65
C VAL A 37 16.61 -3.35 12.53
N ASP A 38 17.35 -3.78 13.56
CA ASP A 38 18.81 -3.79 13.54
C ASP A 38 19.37 -4.75 12.49
N ALA A 39 18.82 -5.96 12.41
CA ALA A 39 19.22 -6.95 11.41
C ALA A 39 18.92 -6.47 9.97
N TYR A 40 17.81 -5.78 9.77
CA TYR A 40 17.41 -5.21 8.48
C TYR A 40 18.38 -4.10 8.04
N LEU A 41 18.71 -3.17 8.93
CA LEU A 41 19.65 -2.08 8.64
C LEU A 41 21.06 -2.60 8.36
N VAL A 42 21.51 -3.64 9.08
CA VAL A 42 22.78 -4.31 8.80
C VAL A 42 22.79 -4.90 7.41
N GLU A 43 21.73 -5.59 7.00
CA GLU A 43 21.71 -6.23 5.69
C GLU A 43 21.56 -5.20 4.56
N LEU A 44 20.78 -4.14 4.78
CA LEU A 44 20.69 -3.00 3.86
C LEU A 44 22.06 -2.32 3.66
N SER A 45 22.85 -2.16 4.72
CA SER A 45 24.19 -1.57 4.63
C SER A 45 25.19 -2.40 3.82
N ARG A 46 24.94 -3.70 3.66
CA ARG A 46 25.76 -4.61 2.83
C ARG A 46 25.37 -4.55 1.36
N MET A 47 24.18 -4.05 1.05
CA MET A 47 23.67 -3.87 -0.29
C MET A 47 24.18 -2.52 -0.84
N THR A 48 25.48 -2.45 -1.14
CA THR A 48 26.18 -1.20 -1.51
C THR A 48 25.93 -0.74 -2.95
N GLU A 49 25.36 -1.59 -3.81
CA GLU A 49 25.06 -1.31 -5.22
C GLU A 49 23.59 -1.64 -5.51
N LEU A 50 22.68 -0.86 -4.92
CA LEU A 50 21.25 -0.95 -5.21
C LEU A 50 20.92 -0.06 -6.41
N ASP A 51 20.12 -0.59 -7.34
CA ASP A 51 19.43 0.21 -8.34
C ASP A 51 18.56 1.26 -7.63
N LEU A 52 18.47 2.47 -8.17
CA LEU A 52 17.79 3.60 -7.53
C LEU A 52 16.31 3.29 -7.24
N GLU A 53 15.67 2.55 -8.14
CA GLU A 53 14.29 2.11 -7.99
C GLU A 53 14.13 1.12 -6.82
N ILE A 54 15.03 0.12 -6.73
CA ILE A 54 15.06 -0.86 -5.64
C ILE A 54 15.38 -0.18 -4.31
N ALA A 55 16.31 0.77 -4.30
CA ALA A 55 16.71 1.49 -3.10
C ALA A 55 15.52 2.24 -2.47
N THR A 56 14.56 2.71 -3.28
CA THR A 56 13.42 3.49 -2.80
C THR A 56 12.48 2.67 -1.91
N GLU A 57 12.14 1.44 -2.32
CA GLU A 57 11.28 0.55 -1.53
C GLU A 57 11.95 0.10 -0.23
N PHE A 58 13.24 -0.24 -0.29
CA PHE A 58 13.99 -0.63 0.89
C PHE A 58 14.18 0.52 1.88
N LEU A 59 14.37 1.76 1.38
CA LEU A 59 14.47 2.96 2.20
C LEU A 59 13.15 3.31 2.86
N LEU A 60 12.01 3.17 2.17
CA LEU A 60 10.68 3.37 2.76
C LEU A 60 10.50 2.46 3.97
N ILE A 61 10.73 1.15 3.79
CA ILE A 61 10.62 0.18 4.88
C ILE A 61 11.65 0.45 5.99
N ALA A 62 12.88 0.86 5.64
CA ALA A 62 13.88 1.25 6.63
C ALA A 62 13.41 2.43 7.50
N ALA A 63 12.82 3.46 6.88
CA ALA A 63 12.31 4.64 7.57
C ALA A 63 11.18 4.26 8.52
N THR A 64 10.18 3.50 8.05
CA THR A 64 9.07 3.01 8.89
C THR A 64 9.56 2.17 10.06
N LEU A 65 10.54 1.29 9.85
CA LEU A 65 11.12 0.45 10.90
C LEU A 65 11.91 1.27 11.95
N VAL A 66 12.67 2.26 11.51
CA VAL A 66 13.41 3.16 12.40
C VAL A 66 12.44 4.03 13.22
N GLU A 67 11.38 4.53 12.60
CA GLU A 67 10.31 5.27 13.29
C GLU A 67 9.64 4.42 14.37
N LEU A 68 9.20 3.21 14.02
CA LEU A 68 8.64 2.24 14.96
C LEU A 68 9.60 1.94 16.11
N LYS A 69 10.90 1.80 15.83
CA LYS A 69 11.93 1.59 16.86
C LYS A 69 12.10 2.82 17.75
N ALA A 70 12.13 4.03 17.18
CA ALA A 70 12.31 5.28 17.91
C ALA A 70 11.13 5.55 18.84
N ARG A 71 9.90 5.46 18.33
CA ARG A 71 8.67 5.62 19.13
C ARG A 71 8.61 4.63 20.30
N ARG A 72 9.04 3.38 20.09
CA ARG A 72 9.10 2.35 21.15
C ARG A 72 10.17 2.59 22.22
N LEU A 73 11.31 3.18 21.87
CA LEU A 73 12.45 3.38 22.77
C LEU A 73 12.43 4.72 23.50
N LEU A 74 11.71 5.72 22.97
CA LEU A 74 11.58 7.01 23.61
C LEU A 74 10.68 6.90 24.85
N PRO A 75 11.14 7.34 26.04
CA PRO A 75 10.26 7.44 27.19
C PRO A 75 9.18 8.47 26.89
N GLY A 76 7.91 8.05 26.96
CA GLY A 76 6.78 8.94 26.79
C GLY A 76 6.91 10.16 27.69
N LYS A 77 6.53 11.34 27.18
CA LYS A 77 6.19 12.45 28.07
C LYS A 77 5.16 11.92 29.06
N GLU A 78 5.20 12.40 30.30
CA GLU A 78 4.50 11.88 31.49
C GLU A 78 2.95 11.76 31.38
N SER A 79 2.38 12.04 30.21
CA SER A 79 1.06 11.63 29.75
C SER A 79 1.23 10.76 28.49
N VAL A 80 1.29 9.44 28.65
CA VAL A 80 1.11 8.53 27.54
C VAL A 80 -0.32 8.72 27.05
N ASP A 81 -0.49 9.30 25.86
CA ASP A 81 -1.79 9.29 25.20
C ASP A 81 -2.07 7.84 24.81
N LEU A 82 -3.18 7.28 25.31
CA LEU A 82 -3.55 5.89 25.03
C LEU A 82 -3.73 5.67 23.53
N ASP A 83 -4.09 6.73 22.82
CA ASP A 83 -4.27 6.76 21.37
C ASP A 83 -2.92 6.63 20.63
N ASP A 84 -1.84 7.25 21.13
CA ASP A 84 -0.49 7.11 20.57
C ASP A 84 0.07 5.70 20.75
N GLU A 85 -0.17 5.08 21.92
CA GLU A 85 0.15 3.67 22.11
C GLU A 85 -0.70 2.79 21.20
N LEU A 86 -2.01 3.03 21.06
CA LEU A 86 -2.85 2.21 20.20
C LEU A 86 -2.41 2.26 18.73
N ALA A 87 -2.10 3.46 18.21
CA ALA A 87 -1.62 3.66 16.84
C ALA A 87 -0.32 2.88 16.56
N LEU A 88 0.62 2.88 17.50
CA LEU A 88 1.87 2.11 17.40
C LEU A 88 1.64 0.60 17.31
N TRP A 89 0.63 0.09 18.02
CA TRP A 89 0.27 -1.32 17.97
C TRP A 89 -0.43 -1.66 16.65
N GLU A 90 -1.27 -0.76 16.14
CA GLU A 90 -1.94 -0.91 14.84
C GLU A 90 -0.94 -0.91 13.67
N GLU A 91 0.06 -0.01 13.66
CA GLU A 91 1.13 0.03 12.65
C GLU A 91 1.95 -1.28 12.65
N ARG A 92 2.27 -1.81 13.83
CA ARG A 92 2.96 -3.10 13.98
C ARG A 92 2.11 -4.24 13.44
N ASP A 93 0.84 -4.27 13.79
CA ASP A 93 -0.06 -5.36 13.40
C ASP A 93 -0.34 -5.33 11.90
N LEU A 94 -0.39 -4.13 11.29
CA LEU A 94 -0.45 -3.96 9.84
C LEU A 94 0.81 -4.49 9.14
N LEU A 95 2.00 -4.17 9.66
CA LEU A 95 3.27 -4.71 9.14
C LEU A 95 3.28 -6.24 9.22
N LEU A 96 2.84 -6.79 10.35
CA LEU A 96 2.76 -8.24 10.57
C LEU A 96 1.78 -8.91 9.60
N ALA A 97 0.62 -8.29 9.37
CA ALA A 97 -0.37 -8.77 8.43
C ALA A 97 0.19 -8.86 7.00
N ARG A 98 0.89 -7.81 6.55
CA ARG A 98 1.56 -7.79 5.23
C ARG A 98 2.64 -8.86 5.13
N LEU A 99 3.43 -9.09 6.18
CA LEU A 99 4.44 -10.15 6.22
C LEU A 99 3.81 -11.54 6.15
N LEU A 100 2.69 -11.75 6.86
CA LEU A 100 1.93 -13.01 6.81
C LEU A 100 1.38 -13.25 5.40
N GLU A 101 0.79 -12.24 4.78
CA GLU A 101 0.28 -12.31 3.41
C GLU A 101 1.39 -12.68 2.42
N CYS A 102 2.53 -11.99 2.48
CA CYS A 102 3.70 -12.30 1.66
C CYS A 102 4.16 -13.76 1.83
N LYS A 103 4.24 -14.25 3.08
CA LYS A 103 4.54 -15.65 3.38
C LYS A 103 3.54 -16.61 2.74
N THR A 104 2.24 -16.34 2.83
CA THR A 104 1.21 -17.21 2.24
C THR A 104 1.35 -17.29 0.72
N PHE A 105 1.58 -16.17 0.05
CA PHE A 105 1.79 -16.16 -1.40
C PHE A 105 3.09 -16.85 -1.80
N LYS A 106 4.16 -16.69 -1.03
CA LYS A 106 5.43 -17.39 -1.26
C LYS A 106 5.28 -18.92 -1.12
N ASP A 107 4.49 -19.38 -0.16
CA ASP A 107 4.21 -20.80 0.02
C ASP A 107 3.33 -21.36 -1.11
N VAL A 108 2.33 -20.60 -1.56
CA VAL A 108 1.52 -20.97 -2.73
C VAL A 108 2.37 -21.00 -4.00
N ALA A 109 3.25 -20.01 -4.21
CA ALA A 109 4.16 -19.98 -5.34
C ALA A 109 5.08 -21.22 -5.36
N ARG A 110 5.58 -21.65 -4.20
CA ARG A 110 6.36 -22.89 -4.08
C ARG A 110 5.55 -24.14 -4.43
N MET A 111 4.28 -24.20 -4.01
CA MET A 111 3.39 -25.30 -4.37
C MET A 111 3.13 -25.34 -5.88
N LEU A 112 2.83 -24.19 -6.48
CA LEU A 112 2.61 -24.07 -7.92
C LEU A 112 3.85 -24.45 -8.73
N ALA A 113 5.04 -24.04 -8.28
CA ALA A 113 6.30 -24.46 -8.89
C ALA A 113 6.43 -26.00 -8.90
N GLY A 114 6.07 -26.66 -7.79
CA GLY A 114 6.04 -28.13 -7.72
C GLY A 114 5.05 -28.76 -8.72
N PHE A 115 3.87 -28.16 -8.93
CA PHE A 115 2.92 -28.64 -9.93
C PHE A 115 3.43 -28.44 -11.36
N VAL A 116 4.14 -27.35 -11.62
CA VAL A 116 4.78 -27.10 -12.93
C VAL A 116 5.88 -28.14 -13.18
N ASP A 117 6.73 -28.41 -12.19
CA ASP A 117 7.79 -29.44 -12.30
C ASP A 117 7.22 -30.84 -12.57
N GLU A 118 6.08 -31.16 -11.97
CA GLU A 118 5.39 -32.43 -12.23
C GLU A 118 4.76 -32.45 -13.62
N ALA A 119 4.09 -31.35 -14.03
CA ALA A 119 3.49 -31.22 -15.35
C ALA A 119 4.52 -31.28 -16.48
N ASP A 120 5.73 -30.76 -16.28
CA ASP A 120 6.83 -30.77 -17.26
C ASP A 120 7.34 -32.20 -17.54
N ARG A 121 7.03 -33.16 -16.65
CA ARG A 121 7.31 -34.59 -16.84
C ARG A 121 6.18 -35.32 -17.58
N VAL A 122 5.07 -34.66 -17.85
CA VAL A 122 3.91 -35.23 -18.54
C VAL A 122 3.92 -34.82 -20.01
N TYR A 123 4.02 -35.82 -20.89
CA TYR A 123 3.95 -35.61 -22.32
C TYR A 123 2.54 -35.92 -22.84
N ALA A 124 1.92 -34.95 -23.50
CA ALA A 124 0.63 -35.17 -24.14
C ALA A 124 0.77 -36.22 -25.25
N ARG A 125 -0.15 -37.19 -25.27
CA ARG A 125 -0.24 -38.14 -26.39
C ARG A 125 -0.81 -37.42 -27.61
N THR A 126 0.00 -37.27 -28.65
CA THR A 126 -0.40 -36.64 -29.92
C THR A 126 -1.11 -37.61 -30.88
N ALA A 127 -1.03 -38.92 -30.64
CA ALA A 127 -1.71 -39.93 -31.41
C ALA A 127 -3.08 -40.26 -30.79
N GLY A 128 -4.12 -40.25 -31.61
CA GLY A 128 -5.44 -40.78 -31.25
C GLY A 128 -5.43 -42.29 -31.00
N PRO A 129 -6.56 -42.88 -30.57
CA PRO A 129 -6.71 -44.33 -30.50
C PRO A 129 -6.55 -44.97 -31.90
N ASP A 130 -6.13 -46.23 -31.94
CA ASP A 130 -5.98 -46.98 -33.20
C ASP A 130 -7.33 -47.09 -33.92
N GLU A 131 -7.32 -47.19 -35.26
CA GLU A 131 -8.53 -47.27 -36.09
C GLU A 131 -9.50 -48.37 -35.63
N SER A 132 -8.99 -49.48 -35.07
CA SER A 132 -9.80 -50.56 -34.51
C SER A 132 -10.67 -50.18 -33.30
N PHE A 133 -10.38 -49.04 -32.66
CA PHE A 133 -11.10 -48.53 -31.50
C PHE A 133 -11.89 -47.25 -31.81
N ALA A 134 -11.90 -46.78 -33.06
CA ALA A 134 -12.63 -45.58 -33.46
C ALA A 134 -14.13 -45.67 -33.14
N ASP A 135 -14.73 -46.84 -33.34
CA ASP A 135 -16.17 -47.07 -33.12
C ASP A 135 -16.56 -47.18 -31.63
N VAL A 136 -15.59 -47.29 -30.72
CA VAL A 136 -15.79 -47.41 -29.26
C VAL A 136 -15.54 -46.08 -28.56
N MET A 137 -15.13 -45.05 -29.30
CA MET A 137 -14.88 -43.74 -28.71
C MET A 137 -16.18 -43.11 -28.21
N PRO A 138 -16.15 -42.43 -27.05
CA PRO A 138 -17.26 -41.58 -26.66
C PRO A 138 -17.44 -40.47 -27.70
N ASP A 139 -18.68 -40.00 -27.86
CA ASP A 139 -18.97 -38.89 -28.77
C ASP A 139 -18.28 -37.62 -28.27
N LEU A 140 -17.16 -37.28 -28.90
CA LEU A 140 -16.37 -36.09 -28.57
C LEU A 140 -17.11 -34.78 -28.90
N MET A 141 -18.18 -34.85 -29.70
CA MET A 141 -19.04 -33.73 -30.05
C MET A 141 -20.26 -33.61 -29.13
N GLU A 142 -20.41 -34.52 -28.16
CA GLU A 142 -21.53 -34.49 -27.23
C GLU A 142 -21.51 -33.19 -26.40
N GLY A 143 -22.60 -32.43 -26.47
CA GLY A 143 -22.71 -31.13 -25.79
C GLY A 143 -21.90 -30.00 -26.43
N VAL A 144 -21.39 -30.17 -27.65
CA VAL A 144 -20.85 -29.06 -28.46
C VAL A 144 -22.00 -28.25 -29.04
N THR A 145 -22.01 -26.96 -28.72
CA THR A 145 -22.99 -26.00 -29.24
C THR A 145 -22.29 -24.96 -30.10
N VAL A 146 -23.05 -24.29 -30.98
CA VAL A 146 -22.52 -23.20 -31.81
C VAL A 146 -21.86 -22.11 -30.95
N ALA A 147 -22.45 -21.78 -29.79
CA ALA A 147 -21.90 -20.82 -28.85
C ALA A 147 -20.61 -21.30 -28.15
N ARG A 148 -20.40 -22.62 -27.99
CA ARG A 148 -19.12 -23.17 -27.52
C ARG A 148 -18.06 -23.09 -28.61
N LEU A 149 -18.43 -23.39 -29.84
CA LEU A 149 -17.55 -23.30 -31.00
C LEU A 149 -17.08 -21.86 -31.24
N GLU A 150 -18.00 -20.89 -31.16
CA GLU A 150 -17.71 -19.47 -31.25
C GLU A 150 -16.71 -19.03 -30.17
N ARG A 151 -16.96 -19.38 -28.90
CA ARG A 151 -16.04 -19.05 -27.80
C ARG A 151 -14.65 -19.67 -27.97
N ALA A 152 -14.58 -20.93 -28.42
CA ALA A 152 -13.31 -21.59 -28.70
C ALA A 152 -12.57 -20.91 -29.85
N PHE A 153 -13.28 -20.54 -30.91
CA PHE A 153 -12.71 -19.79 -32.04
C PHE A 153 -12.16 -18.44 -31.59
N VAL A 154 -12.96 -17.65 -30.86
CA VAL A 154 -12.54 -16.36 -30.29
C VAL A 154 -11.32 -16.55 -29.38
N SER A 155 -11.31 -17.55 -28.51
CA SER A 155 -10.16 -17.83 -27.64
C SER A 155 -8.89 -18.21 -28.41
N ALA A 156 -9.03 -18.89 -29.55
CA ALA A 156 -7.90 -19.34 -30.36
C ALA A 156 -7.29 -18.22 -31.21
N ILE A 157 -8.12 -17.30 -31.71
CA ILE A 157 -7.68 -16.15 -32.52
C ILE A 157 -7.34 -14.91 -31.69
N SER A 158 -7.86 -14.80 -30.47
CA SER A 158 -7.54 -13.68 -29.59
C SER A 158 -6.04 -13.68 -29.29
N PRO A 159 -5.35 -12.54 -29.48
CA PRO A 159 -3.96 -12.44 -29.08
C PRO A 159 -3.86 -12.74 -27.59
N LYS A 160 -2.90 -13.59 -27.19
CA LYS A 160 -2.66 -13.88 -25.78
C LYS A 160 -2.47 -12.55 -25.05
N PRO A 161 -3.24 -12.25 -23.99
CA PRO A 161 -3.04 -11.03 -23.25
C PRO A 161 -1.60 -11.01 -22.75
N VAL A 162 -0.92 -9.88 -22.97
CA VAL A 162 0.37 -9.66 -22.34
C VAL A 162 0.10 -9.64 -20.83
N PRO A 163 0.77 -10.46 -20.02
CA PRO A 163 0.58 -10.43 -18.57
C PRO A 163 0.91 -9.02 -18.08
N SER A 164 -0.12 -8.28 -17.68
CA SER A 164 -0.01 -6.96 -17.08
C SER A 164 -0.46 -7.07 -15.63
N ILE A 165 0.45 -6.75 -14.70
CA ILE A 165 0.10 -6.60 -13.29
C ILE A 165 -0.71 -5.30 -13.18
N SER A 166 -1.98 -5.41 -12.81
CA SER A 166 -2.85 -4.27 -12.62
C SER A 166 -2.50 -3.59 -11.30
N LEU A 167 -1.83 -2.43 -11.34
CA LEU A 167 -1.53 -1.59 -10.17
C LEU A 167 -2.76 -0.82 -9.65
N PHE A 168 -3.97 -1.09 -10.16
CA PHE A 168 -5.20 -0.36 -9.77
C PHE A 168 -5.56 -0.48 -8.28
N HIS A 169 -4.99 -1.44 -7.54
CA HIS A 169 -5.15 -1.58 -6.09
C HIS A 169 -4.20 -0.68 -5.30
N VAL A 170 -3.21 -0.06 -5.95
CA VAL A 170 -2.46 1.07 -5.41
C VAL A 170 -3.32 2.29 -5.69
N SER A 171 -4.16 2.68 -4.73
CA SER A 171 -4.84 3.97 -4.81
C SER A 171 -3.79 5.02 -4.44
N PRO A 172 -3.21 5.79 -5.38
CA PRO A 172 -2.37 6.90 -4.97
C PRO A 172 -3.27 7.86 -4.19
N ILE A 173 -2.87 8.21 -2.96
CA ILE A 173 -3.47 9.33 -2.24
C ILE A 173 -3.21 10.55 -3.14
N ARG A 174 -4.24 11.03 -3.84
CA ARG A 174 -4.09 12.10 -4.84
C ARG A 174 -4.05 13.50 -4.22
N PHE A 175 -4.46 13.60 -2.95
CA PHE A 175 -4.57 14.86 -2.23
C PHE A 175 -4.22 14.64 -0.77
N THR A 176 -3.16 15.31 -0.34
CA THR A 176 -2.68 15.28 1.05
C THR A 176 -3.23 16.45 1.85
N VAL A 177 -3.27 16.31 3.18
CA VAL A 177 -3.64 17.43 4.07
C VAL A 177 -2.64 18.58 3.93
N ALA A 178 -1.35 18.28 3.73
CA ALA A 178 -0.32 19.30 3.52
C ALA A 178 -0.57 20.17 2.28
N GLU A 179 -0.88 19.59 1.14
CA GLU A 179 -1.23 20.34 -0.08
C GLU A 179 -2.48 21.19 0.12
N ALA A 180 -3.49 20.67 0.83
CA ALA A 180 -4.70 21.43 1.12
C ALA A 180 -4.45 22.61 2.09
N VAL A 181 -3.53 22.46 3.04
CA VAL A 181 -3.10 23.56 3.93
C VAL A 181 -2.37 24.63 3.13
N GLU A 182 -1.45 24.26 2.25
CA GLU A 182 -0.74 25.21 1.37
C GLU A 182 -1.72 25.99 0.47
N GLU A 183 -2.67 25.30 -0.16
CA GLU A 183 -3.70 25.95 -0.99
C GLU A 183 -4.53 26.96 -0.17
N MET A 184 -4.95 26.59 1.04
CA MET A 184 -5.71 27.47 1.91
C MET A 184 -4.92 28.66 2.45
N MET A 185 -3.61 28.49 2.68
CA MET A 185 -2.72 29.60 3.06
C MET A 185 -2.60 30.65 1.96
N ASP A 186 -2.74 30.28 0.69
CA ASP A 186 -2.74 31.21 -0.44
C ASP A 186 -4.11 31.90 -0.66
N GLU A 187 -5.21 31.19 -0.42
CA GLU A 187 -6.57 31.66 -0.67
C GLU A 187 -7.16 32.52 0.47
N LEU A 188 -7.05 32.06 1.71
CA LEU A 188 -7.71 32.68 2.87
C LEU A 188 -7.28 34.13 3.15
N PRO A 189 -6.00 34.53 2.97
CA PRO A 189 -5.61 35.93 3.13
C PRO A 189 -6.32 36.89 2.17
N ARG A 190 -6.78 36.41 1.01
CA ARG A 190 -7.47 37.23 0.00
C ARG A 190 -8.96 37.39 0.29
N ILE A 191 -9.57 36.38 0.91
CA ILE A 191 -11.01 36.30 1.17
C ILE A 191 -11.35 36.87 2.56
N GLY A 192 -10.45 36.70 3.53
CA GLY A 192 -10.60 37.17 4.91
C GLY A 192 -11.55 36.29 5.74
N ARG A 193 -12.87 36.51 5.60
CA ARG A 193 -13.91 35.74 6.31
C ARG A 193 -14.74 34.93 5.33
N THR A 194 -14.84 33.63 5.56
CA THR A 194 -15.58 32.69 4.71
C THR A 194 -16.28 31.62 5.55
N SER A 195 -17.02 30.71 4.92
CA SER A 195 -17.54 29.51 5.58
C SER A 195 -17.00 28.24 4.96
N PHE A 196 -16.92 27.16 5.74
CA PHE A 196 -16.47 25.85 5.27
C PHE A 196 -17.29 25.36 4.08
N ARG A 197 -18.59 25.67 4.06
CA ARG A 197 -19.47 25.33 2.94
C ARG A 197 -19.08 26.05 1.65
N ALA A 198 -18.60 27.28 1.74
CA ALA A 198 -18.10 28.01 0.57
C ALA A 198 -16.76 27.42 0.09
N LEU A 199 -15.87 27.09 1.03
CA LEU A 199 -14.56 26.47 0.78
C LEU A 199 -14.64 25.05 0.20
N THR A 200 -15.81 24.42 0.18
CA THR A 200 -16.01 23.06 -0.35
C THR A 200 -17.05 23.01 -1.46
N SER A 201 -17.52 24.16 -1.93
CA SER A 201 -18.62 24.26 -2.89
C SER A 201 -18.25 23.82 -4.32
N ASP A 202 -16.96 23.85 -4.63
CA ASP A 202 -16.32 23.47 -5.89
C ASP A 202 -15.85 22.01 -5.91
N LEU A 203 -15.80 21.34 -4.75
CA LEU A 203 -15.33 19.97 -4.61
C LEU A 203 -16.44 18.94 -4.89
N ILE A 204 -16.08 17.87 -5.58
CA ILE A 204 -16.99 16.77 -5.96
C ILE A 204 -16.70 15.51 -5.13
N GLU A 205 -15.43 15.24 -4.83
CA GLU A 205 -15.04 14.01 -4.15
C GLU A 205 -15.16 14.13 -2.63
N ARG A 206 -15.71 13.09 -1.99
CA ARG A 206 -15.88 13.07 -0.52
C ARG A 206 -14.53 13.14 0.21
N LEU A 207 -13.49 12.54 -0.37
CA LEU A 207 -12.16 12.54 0.22
C LEU A 207 -11.56 13.95 0.24
N GLU A 208 -11.67 14.71 -0.85
CA GLU A 208 -11.22 16.11 -0.92
C GLU A 208 -11.90 16.99 0.14
N ILE A 209 -13.20 16.79 0.36
CA ILE A 209 -13.96 17.52 1.41
C ILE A 209 -13.41 17.19 2.80
N VAL A 210 -13.10 15.92 3.07
CA VAL A 210 -12.52 15.48 4.35
C VAL A 210 -11.11 16.04 4.52
N VAL A 211 -10.29 16.02 3.48
CA VAL A 211 -8.92 16.58 3.48
C VAL A 211 -8.95 18.09 3.74
N ARG A 212 -9.84 18.85 3.06
CA ARG A 212 -10.03 20.29 3.36
C ARG A 212 -10.52 20.54 4.78
N PHE A 213 -11.36 19.67 5.33
CA PHE A 213 -11.81 19.79 6.72
C PHE A 213 -10.65 19.60 7.70
N LEU A 214 -9.84 18.55 7.50
CA LEU A 214 -8.64 18.30 8.31
C LEU A 214 -7.63 19.46 8.19
N ALA A 215 -7.43 19.99 6.99
CA ALA A 215 -6.57 21.16 6.77
C ALA A 215 -7.02 22.36 7.62
N ILE A 216 -8.31 22.67 7.67
CA ILE A 216 -8.84 23.76 8.51
C ILE A 216 -8.61 23.50 10.00
N LEU A 217 -8.79 22.26 10.47
CA LEU A 217 -8.50 21.93 11.86
C LEU A 217 -7.01 22.07 12.18
N GLU A 218 -6.14 21.69 11.24
CA GLU A 218 -4.69 21.83 11.37
C GLU A 218 -4.28 23.32 11.40
N MET A 219 -4.81 24.14 10.50
CA MET A 219 -4.55 25.58 10.47
C MET A 219 -5.04 26.28 11.75
N TYR A 220 -6.16 25.85 12.33
CA TYR A 220 -6.65 26.36 13.62
C TYR A 220 -5.76 25.92 14.77
N LYS A 221 -5.31 24.66 14.78
CA LYS A 221 -4.33 24.14 15.76
C LYS A 221 -3.02 24.94 15.72
N GLN A 222 -2.58 25.38 14.54
CA GLN A 222 -1.38 26.20 14.35
C GLN A 222 -1.60 27.71 14.56
N GLY A 223 -2.84 28.15 14.78
CA GLY A 223 -3.19 29.54 15.08
C GLY A 223 -3.32 30.47 13.87
N TRP A 224 -3.27 29.96 12.65
CA TRP A 224 -3.39 30.77 11.42
C TRP A 224 -4.80 31.28 11.14
N ILE A 225 -5.80 30.57 11.66
CA ILE A 225 -7.21 30.89 11.49
C ILE A 225 -7.98 30.76 12.80
N GLU A 226 -9.06 31.52 12.91
CA GLU A 226 -10.09 31.34 13.93
C GLU A 226 -11.34 30.69 13.32
N ILE A 227 -11.97 29.82 14.11
CA ILE A 227 -13.17 29.08 13.72
C ILE A 227 -14.29 29.38 14.71
N GLU A 228 -15.47 29.71 14.20
CA GLU A 228 -16.71 29.82 14.99
C GLU A 228 -17.79 28.89 14.43
N GLN A 229 -18.44 28.11 15.30
CA GLN A 229 -19.61 27.30 14.98
C GLN A 229 -20.69 27.50 16.06
N ALA A 230 -21.83 28.08 15.68
CA ALA A 230 -22.88 28.46 16.64
C ALA A 230 -23.72 27.26 17.13
N ASP A 231 -24.00 26.30 16.25
CA ASP A 231 -24.83 25.12 16.52
C ASP A 231 -24.08 23.83 16.16
N ARG A 232 -24.38 22.73 16.84
CA ARG A 232 -23.82 21.41 16.48
C ARG A 232 -24.22 21.06 15.04
N PHE A 233 -23.25 20.71 14.20
CA PHE A 233 -23.43 20.47 12.76
C PHE A 233 -23.95 21.70 11.98
N GLY A 234 -23.85 22.90 12.56
CA GLY A 234 -24.11 24.16 11.90
C GLY A 234 -22.96 24.56 10.97
N ASP A 235 -23.14 25.65 10.23
CA ASP A 235 -22.09 26.16 9.34
C ASP A 235 -20.87 26.61 10.16
N ILE A 236 -19.68 26.37 9.61
CA ILE A 236 -18.41 26.66 10.26
C ILE A 236 -17.87 27.93 9.62
N SER A 237 -17.79 29.02 10.38
CA SER A 237 -17.21 30.26 9.88
C SER A 237 -15.71 30.29 10.16
N VAL A 238 -14.93 30.64 9.14
CA VAL A 238 -13.47 30.65 9.16
C VAL A 238 -12.99 32.07 8.93
N VAL A 239 -12.10 32.55 9.80
CA VAL A 239 -11.52 33.90 9.76
C VAL A 239 -10.00 33.79 9.75
N TRP A 240 -9.35 34.41 8.77
CA TRP A 240 -7.89 34.50 8.75
C TRP A 240 -7.39 35.49 9.80
N THR A 241 -6.52 35.04 10.71
CA THR A 241 -5.95 35.87 11.79
C THR A 241 -4.50 36.27 11.51
N GLY A 242 -3.77 35.54 10.66
CA GLY A 242 -2.43 35.92 10.17
C GLY A 242 -1.33 35.93 11.24
N GLU A 243 -1.59 35.42 12.44
CA GLU A 243 -0.62 35.28 13.53
C GLU A 243 -0.19 33.82 13.67
N GLY A 244 0.73 33.37 12.81
CA GLY A 244 1.49 32.15 13.08
C GLY A 244 2.96 32.32 12.68
N PRO A 245 3.83 31.38 13.09
CA PRO A 245 5.27 31.51 12.93
C PRO A 245 5.63 31.78 11.47
N GLU A 246 6.55 32.73 11.24
CA GLU A 246 7.10 33.03 9.92
C GLU A 246 7.54 31.72 9.24
N VAL A 247 7.15 31.56 7.98
CA VAL A 247 7.41 30.38 7.16
C VAL A 247 8.91 30.28 6.84
N GLU A 248 9.69 29.80 7.80
CA GLU A 248 11.01 29.22 7.58
C GLU A 248 10.95 27.72 7.96
N GLY A 249 10.60 26.89 6.99
CA GLY A 249 10.63 25.43 7.10
C GLY A 249 9.23 24.82 7.14
N SER A 250 9.02 23.85 6.24
CA SER A 250 7.91 22.90 6.13
C SER A 250 6.80 23.04 7.17
N VAL A 251 5.58 23.32 6.70
CA VAL A 251 4.35 23.16 7.47
C VAL A 251 4.42 21.79 8.17
N LEU A 252 4.49 21.79 9.50
CA LEU A 252 4.42 20.58 10.31
C LEU A 252 2.96 20.10 10.26
N VAL A 253 2.58 19.40 9.21
CA VAL A 253 1.30 18.68 9.16
C VAL A 253 1.53 17.33 9.83
N ASP A 254 0.73 17.02 10.84
CA ASP A 254 0.66 15.66 11.37
C ASP A 254 0.24 14.72 10.24
N ASP A 255 0.95 13.61 10.02
CA ASP A 255 0.59 12.65 8.96
C ASP A 255 -0.76 12.01 9.29
N TYR A 256 -1.81 12.46 8.61
CA TYR A 256 -3.14 11.87 8.67
C TYR A 256 -3.21 10.71 7.67
N ASP A 257 -2.58 9.58 8.00
CA ASP A 257 -2.74 8.33 7.25
C ASP A 257 -4.14 7.76 7.53
N GLY A 258 -4.98 7.72 6.49
CA GLY A 258 -6.33 7.14 6.50
C GLY A 258 -6.43 5.81 5.80
#